data_AF-A0A957FPG4-F1
#
_entry.id   AF-A0A957FPG4-F1
#
_cell.length_a   1.000
_cell.length_b   1.000
_cell.length_c   1.000
_cell.angle_alpha   90.00
_cell.angle_beta   90.00
_cell.angle_gamma   90.00
#
_symmetry.space_group_name_H-M   'P 1'
#
loop_
_entity.id
_entity.type
_entity.pdbx_description
1 polymer ?
#
loop_
_entity_poly.entity_id
_entity_poly.type
_entity_poly.pdbx_seq_one_letter_code
_entity_poly.pdbx_strand_id
1 'polypeptide(L)'
;MSLVRPLFIMLLSLLVLILVACGGAEPASPEPAVTDPTAVPAPPTTEPIELPDVPTAVPPTETAETAPTTAPEPTPTAVPANTNLPADIAEASFSGVSFFYDRNLIANQTSAFVPAVAGTYGLPPDGPRLFFYDVPDYIKFDLQAAGDPATTWPAHLAIQPYTNAEGNVYSGYEEWDFERDRLAAFAADMSQPITAVGSNNGIQAAPLTFSNGSGLRYLDILPPGPGLPTVTNDELYYVFNGFTADNRYFVYLQFPVSHPDLPSLDSIDFEALDAQYQAGTDPETLFAEELARLSEADASSFTPPLDQLDSMVSTLFVPAEASTVSSIPRVDLTTCTPDVSFVEDITIPDGSPVEPNTVFTKTWRIINDGTCPITAAFEYFPVGESAIRPHSYNIRVPLTLPGETMDVSVPLVS
;
A
#
# COMPACT_ATOMS: atom_id res chain seq x y z
N MET A 1 -55.91 32.88 -5.55
CA MET A 1 -54.97 33.84 -6.16
C MET A 1 -53.58 33.45 -5.65
N SER A 2 -52.66 32.82 -6.39
CA SER A 2 -52.32 32.87 -7.84
C SER A 2 -51.80 34.26 -8.24
N LEU A 3 -50.64 34.47 -8.89
CA LEU A 3 -49.56 33.60 -9.45
C LEU A 3 -48.17 34.03 -8.89
N VAL A 4 -47.01 33.41 -9.15
CA VAL A 4 -46.12 33.43 -10.36
C VAL A 4 -44.81 32.70 -9.96
N ARG A 5 -44.01 31.94 -10.72
CA ARG A 5 -44.06 31.19 -12.02
C ARG A 5 -42.85 30.20 -12.00
N PRO A 6 -42.92 28.96 -12.54
CA PRO A 6 -41.75 28.09 -12.64
C PRO A 6 -41.27 27.76 -14.07
N LEU A 7 -39.95 27.55 -14.16
CA LEU A 7 -39.14 26.66 -15.01
C LEU A 7 -39.18 26.70 -16.56
N PHE A 8 -37.99 26.38 -17.10
CA PHE A 8 -37.58 26.45 -18.50
C PHE A 8 -37.89 25.16 -19.29
N ILE A 9 -37.70 25.22 -20.62
CA ILE A 9 -38.24 24.28 -21.62
C ILE A 9 -37.13 23.46 -22.32
N MET A 10 -37.51 22.24 -22.76
CA MET A 10 -36.95 21.37 -23.85
C MET A 10 -35.72 20.48 -23.53
N LEU A 11 -35.54 19.27 -24.10
CA LEU A 11 -36.43 18.30 -24.82
C LEU A 11 -35.69 16.94 -24.84
N LEU A 12 -36.38 15.78 -24.80
CA LEU A 12 -35.77 14.47 -25.07
C LEU A 12 -36.74 13.54 -25.82
N SER A 13 -36.19 12.58 -26.61
CA SER A 13 -36.80 11.64 -27.58
C SER A 13 -36.77 12.13 -29.05
N LEU A 14 -36.58 11.29 -30.09
CA LEU A 14 -36.71 9.83 -30.20
C LEU A 14 -35.75 9.21 -31.25
N LEU A 15 -35.50 7.90 -31.12
CA LEU A 15 -34.72 6.99 -31.97
C LEU A 15 -35.39 6.61 -33.32
N VAL A 16 -34.63 6.57 -34.44
CA VAL A 16 -34.89 5.69 -35.62
C VAL A 16 -33.56 5.28 -36.30
N LEU A 17 -33.47 4.01 -36.70
CA LEU A 17 -32.35 3.32 -37.38
C LEU A 17 -32.50 3.34 -38.91
N ILE A 18 -31.42 3.25 -39.71
CA ILE A 18 -31.29 2.47 -40.97
C ILE A 18 -29.88 2.59 -41.60
N LEU A 19 -29.35 1.47 -42.12
CA LEU A 19 -28.07 1.39 -42.85
C LEU A 19 -28.18 1.84 -44.32
N VAL A 20 -27.12 2.45 -44.86
CA VAL A 20 -26.67 2.24 -46.26
C VAL A 20 -25.13 2.29 -46.30
N ALA A 21 -24.51 1.38 -47.06
CA ALA A 21 -23.06 1.25 -47.19
C ALA A 21 -22.48 1.94 -48.43
N CYS A 22 -21.28 2.50 -48.28
CA CYS A 22 -20.21 2.65 -49.28
C CYS A 22 -18.91 2.79 -48.45
N GLY A 23 -17.78 2.17 -48.78
CA GLY A 23 -17.33 1.68 -50.08
C GLY A 23 -16.05 2.41 -50.48
N GLY A 24 -14.93 2.05 -49.87
CA GLY A 24 -13.62 2.68 -50.10
C GLY A 24 -12.51 1.74 -49.65
N ALA A 25 -11.66 1.31 -50.59
CA ALA A 25 -10.68 0.26 -50.37
C ALA A 25 -9.38 0.78 -49.72
N GLU A 26 -8.77 -0.08 -48.92
CA GLU A 26 -7.51 0.12 -48.22
C GLU A 26 -6.30 -0.10 -49.17
N PRO A 27 -5.33 0.82 -49.23
CA PRO A 27 -4.10 0.60 -49.99
C PRO A 27 -3.07 -0.18 -49.16
N ALA A 28 -2.78 -1.41 -49.58
CA ALA A 28 -1.82 -2.29 -48.92
C ALA A 28 -0.38 -1.73 -48.89
N SER A 29 0.30 -1.89 -47.76
CA SER A 29 1.75 -1.68 -47.62
C SER A 29 2.52 -2.95 -48.03
N PRO A 30 3.62 -2.87 -48.80
CA PRO A 30 4.29 -4.04 -49.35
C PRO A 30 5.25 -4.74 -48.37
N GLU A 31 5.03 -6.03 -48.16
CA GLU A 31 5.92 -6.95 -47.46
C GLU A 31 7.13 -7.36 -48.34
N PRO A 32 8.39 -7.35 -47.83
CA PRO A 32 9.55 -7.79 -48.59
C PRO A 32 9.81 -9.30 -48.49
N ALA A 33 9.59 -9.97 -49.63
CA ALA A 33 10.01 -11.31 -50.06
C ALA A 33 10.90 -12.19 -49.14
N VAL A 34 10.36 -13.37 -48.82
CA VAL A 34 11.12 -14.58 -48.45
C VAL A 34 12.09 -14.98 -49.56
N THR A 35 13.34 -15.32 -49.21
CA THR A 35 14.23 -16.11 -50.07
C THR A 35 14.87 -17.27 -49.29
N ASP A 36 14.50 -18.49 -49.64
CA ASP A 36 15.12 -19.75 -49.19
C ASP A 36 16.05 -20.29 -50.30
N PRO A 37 17.33 -20.52 -50.00
CA PRO A 37 18.16 -21.47 -50.75
C PRO A 37 18.62 -22.62 -49.84
N THR A 38 17.88 -23.72 -49.92
CA THR A 38 18.12 -24.99 -49.21
C THR A 38 19.43 -25.69 -49.65
N ALA A 39 20.39 -25.89 -48.72
CA ALA A 39 21.42 -26.96 -48.79
C ALA A 39 22.28 -27.14 -47.49
N VAL A 40 21.79 -27.98 -46.56
CA VAL A 40 22.48 -29.13 -45.89
C VAL A 40 24.02 -29.00 -45.64
N PRO A 41 24.52 -29.10 -44.38
CA PRO A 41 24.61 -30.41 -43.73
C PRO A 41 24.19 -30.51 -42.25
N ALA A 42 23.87 -31.74 -41.83
CA ALA A 42 23.45 -32.09 -40.48
C ALA A 42 24.62 -32.04 -39.47
N PRO A 43 24.35 -31.73 -38.18
CA PRO A 43 25.32 -31.91 -37.11
C PRO A 43 25.62 -33.40 -36.87
N PRO A 44 26.83 -33.76 -36.40
CA PRO A 44 27.24 -35.15 -36.24
C PRO A 44 26.46 -35.86 -35.13
N THR A 45 26.24 -37.16 -35.32
CA THR A 45 25.69 -38.06 -34.30
C THR A 45 26.66 -38.19 -33.13
N THR A 46 26.28 -37.70 -31.95
CA THR A 46 27.03 -37.94 -30.72
C THR A 46 26.79 -39.38 -30.25
N GLU A 47 27.83 -40.20 -30.24
CA GLU A 47 27.78 -41.53 -29.60
C GLU A 47 27.66 -41.39 -28.07
N PRO A 48 27.00 -42.33 -27.37
CA PRO A 48 26.95 -42.33 -25.91
C PRO A 48 28.34 -42.56 -25.32
N ILE A 49 28.75 -41.70 -24.39
CA ILE A 49 29.99 -41.90 -23.61
C ILE A 49 29.73 -42.98 -22.57
N GLU A 50 30.43 -44.12 -22.67
CA GLU A 50 30.50 -45.11 -21.59
C GLU A 50 31.20 -44.49 -20.36
N LEU A 51 30.54 -44.54 -19.20
CA LEU A 51 31.22 -44.31 -17.92
C LEU A 51 31.98 -45.59 -17.52
N PRO A 52 33.21 -45.49 -17.00
CA PRO A 52 33.95 -46.66 -16.52
C PRO A 52 33.33 -47.25 -15.23
N ASP A 53 33.41 -48.57 -15.11
CA ASP A 53 32.88 -49.34 -13.98
C ASP A 53 33.37 -48.86 -12.60
N VAL A 54 32.43 -48.62 -11.69
CA VAL A 54 32.72 -48.43 -10.26
C VAL A 54 32.74 -49.79 -9.57
N PRO A 55 33.82 -50.20 -8.88
CA PRO A 55 33.90 -51.50 -8.25
C PRO A 55 32.93 -51.63 -7.07
N THR A 56 32.30 -52.79 -6.96
CA THR A 56 31.28 -53.12 -5.97
C THR A 56 31.80 -53.00 -4.53
N ALA A 57 31.21 -52.10 -3.74
CA ALA A 57 31.46 -52.02 -2.30
C ALA A 57 30.72 -53.14 -1.55
N VAL A 58 31.42 -53.76 -0.59
CA VAL A 58 30.91 -54.82 0.28
C VAL A 58 29.89 -54.25 1.28
N PRO A 59 28.75 -54.92 1.58
CA PRO A 59 27.79 -54.43 2.56
C PRO A 59 28.36 -54.49 3.99
N PRO A 60 28.22 -53.44 4.81
CA PRO A 60 28.61 -53.47 6.22
C PRO A 60 27.59 -54.26 7.06
N THR A 61 28.08 -54.86 8.15
CA THR A 61 27.31 -55.69 9.06
C THR A 61 26.28 -54.89 9.87
N GLU A 62 25.07 -55.44 9.94
CA GLU A 62 23.96 -54.98 10.78
C GLU A 62 24.41 -54.80 12.25
N THR A 63 24.26 -53.59 12.78
CA THR A 63 24.48 -53.27 14.21
C THR A 63 23.23 -52.56 14.73
N ALA A 64 22.73 -52.99 15.87
CA ALA A 64 21.39 -52.66 16.35
C ALA A 64 21.14 -51.15 16.52
N GLU A 65 19.98 -50.71 16.03
CA GLU A 65 19.46 -49.35 16.10
C GLU A 65 19.23 -48.90 17.55
N THR A 66 19.76 -47.72 17.90
CA THR A 66 19.38 -46.99 19.11
C THR A 66 18.63 -45.73 18.69
N ALA A 67 17.45 -45.51 19.27
CA ALA A 67 16.53 -44.46 18.83
C ALA A 67 17.17 -43.06 18.87
N PRO A 68 16.98 -42.22 17.82
CA PRO A 68 17.51 -40.87 17.81
C PRO A 68 16.81 -40.02 18.86
N THR A 69 17.58 -39.48 19.80
CA THR A 69 17.12 -38.41 20.68
C THR A 69 16.97 -37.14 19.84
N THR A 70 15.80 -36.50 19.90
CA THR A 70 15.53 -35.23 19.22
C THR A 70 16.54 -34.17 19.65
N ALA A 71 17.36 -33.72 18.72
CA ALA A 71 18.15 -32.51 18.92
C ALA A 71 17.20 -31.30 18.94
N PRO A 72 17.38 -30.33 19.86
CA PRO A 72 16.59 -29.11 19.83
C PRO A 72 16.91 -28.33 18.54
N GLU A 73 15.85 -27.79 17.95
CA GLU A 73 15.90 -26.87 16.81
C GLU A 73 16.83 -25.68 17.13
N PRO A 74 17.66 -25.21 16.18
CA PRO A 74 18.57 -24.11 16.44
C PRO A 74 17.77 -22.83 16.68
N THR A 75 17.67 -22.40 17.93
CA THR A 75 17.13 -21.09 18.30
C THR A 75 17.78 -20.01 17.43
N PRO A 76 17.02 -19.11 16.79
CA PRO A 76 17.59 -18.03 16.01
C PRO A 76 18.52 -17.22 16.93
N THR A 77 19.82 -17.27 16.62
CA THR A 77 20.82 -16.56 17.41
C THR A 77 20.64 -15.08 17.13
N ALA A 78 20.09 -14.35 18.09
CA ALA A 78 19.95 -12.91 18.01
C ALA A 78 21.32 -12.31 17.65
N VAL A 79 21.35 -11.47 16.61
CA VAL A 79 22.52 -10.67 16.25
C VAL A 79 22.92 -9.87 17.51
N PRO A 80 24.19 -9.90 17.95
CA PRO A 80 24.58 -9.23 19.18
C PRO A 80 24.39 -7.73 19.03
N ALA A 81 23.40 -7.18 19.74
CA ALA A 81 23.13 -5.74 19.78
C ALA A 81 24.39 -4.97 20.19
N ASN A 82 24.65 -3.85 19.50
CA ASN A 82 25.85 -3.04 19.72
C ASN A 82 25.82 -2.44 21.14
N THR A 83 26.66 -2.97 22.04
CA THR A 83 26.57 -2.71 23.49
C THR A 83 27.10 -1.34 23.95
N ASN A 84 27.33 -0.41 23.03
CA ASN A 84 27.88 0.94 23.28
C ASN A 84 26.94 2.08 22.84
N LEU A 85 25.66 1.81 22.55
CA LEU A 85 24.69 2.88 22.26
C LEU A 85 24.42 3.75 23.50
N PRO A 86 24.23 5.06 23.33
CA PRO A 86 23.69 5.94 24.39
C PRO A 86 22.35 5.42 24.96
N ALA A 87 22.06 5.72 26.22
CA ALA A 87 20.91 5.15 26.94
C ALA A 87 19.53 5.64 26.43
N ASP A 88 19.52 6.75 25.73
CA ASP A 88 18.44 7.36 24.96
C ASP A 88 18.29 6.77 23.56
N ILE A 89 19.34 6.17 22.98
CA ILE A 89 19.30 5.62 21.61
C ILE A 89 18.99 4.11 21.59
N ALA A 90 18.09 3.73 20.68
CA ALA A 90 17.70 2.35 20.39
C ALA A 90 17.99 2.01 18.91
N GLU A 91 17.99 0.71 18.61
CA GLU A 91 18.10 0.17 17.25
C GLU A 91 16.81 -0.61 16.95
N ALA A 92 16.17 -0.30 15.83
CA ALA A 92 15.14 -1.15 15.23
C ALA A 92 15.80 -2.02 14.16
N SER A 93 15.47 -3.32 14.12
CA SER A 93 16.01 -4.25 13.12
C SER A 93 15.01 -5.35 12.80
N PHE A 94 14.72 -5.57 11.52
CA PHE A 94 13.85 -6.64 11.03
C PHE A 94 14.20 -7.01 9.58
N SER A 95 14.32 -8.31 9.28
CA SER A 95 14.77 -8.82 7.97
C SER A 95 16.06 -8.14 7.44
N GLY A 96 16.97 -7.77 8.34
CA GLY A 96 18.21 -7.05 8.03
C GLY A 96 18.04 -5.55 7.71
N VAL A 97 16.82 -5.04 7.52
CA VAL A 97 16.54 -3.60 7.57
C VAL A 97 16.83 -3.11 8.98
N SER A 98 17.53 -1.99 9.13
CA SER A 98 17.84 -1.42 10.46
C SER A 98 17.92 0.10 10.44
N PHE A 99 17.62 0.73 11.58
CA PHE A 99 17.81 2.16 11.82
C PHE A 99 17.96 2.44 13.33
N PHE A 100 18.62 3.52 13.69
CA PHE A 100 18.71 4.00 15.07
C PHE A 100 17.68 5.11 15.31
N TYR A 101 17.12 5.14 16.53
CA TYR A 101 16.12 6.12 16.93
C TYR A 101 16.28 6.52 18.39
N ASP A 102 15.79 7.71 18.73
CA ASP A 102 15.71 8.22 20.10
C ASP A 102 14.46 7.68 20.81
N ARG A 103 14.61 7.15 22.02
CA ARG A 103 13.51 6.65 22.86
C ARG A 103 12.55 7.76 23.31
N ASN A 104 12.96 9.02 23.23
CA ASN A 104 12.12 10.20 23.44
C ASN A 104 11.36 10.62 22.17
N LEU A 105 11.71 10.07 21.01
CA LEU A 105 10.97 10.22 19.74
C LEU A 105 9.98 9.06 19.56
N ILE A 106 10.44 7.83 19.78
CA ILE A 106 9.67 6.59 19.60
C ILE A 106 9.65 5.81 20.91
N ALA A 107 8.49 5.77 21.56
CA ALA A 107 8.29 5.06 22.82
C ALA A 107 8.34 3.53 22.65
N ASN A 108 7.89 3.03 21.50
CA ASN A 108 7.91 1.61 21.14
C ASN A 108 7.88 1.44 19.62
N GLN A 109 8.40 0.33 19.10
CA GLN A 109 8.25 -0.03 17.68
C GLN A 109 7.91 -1.52 17.54
N THR A 110 7.12 -1.85 16.52
CA THR A 110 6.84 -3.23 16.13
C THR A 110 7.01 -3.40 14.63
N SER A 111 7.59 -4.52 14.21
CA SER A 111 7.92 -4.81 12.80
C SER A 111 7.17 -6.03 12.27
N ALA A 112 6.67 -5.97 11.05
CA ALA A 112 6.01 -7.08 10.38
C ALA A 112 6.35 -7.12 8.87
N PHE A 113 6.22 -8.31 8.27
CA PHE A 113 5.93 -8.40 6.85
C PHE A 113 4.43 -8.13 6.67
N VAL A 114 4.10 -7.21 5.78
CA VAL A 114 2.73 -6.97 5.34
C VAL A 114 2.54 -7.72 4.01
N PRO A 115 1.63 -8.71 3.95
CA PRO A 115 1.36 -9.46 2.73
C PRO A 115 0.85 -8.57 1.59
N ALA A 116 1.13 -8.95 0.36
CA ALA A 116 0.56 -8.33 -0.82
C ALA A 116 -0.98 -8.36 -0.81
N VAL A 117 -1.61 -7.21 -1.05
CA VAL A 117 -3.08 -7.07 -1.15
C VAL A 117 -3.43 -6.54 -2.53
N ALA A 118 -3.81 -7.45 -3.43
CA ALA A 118 -4.21 -7.14 -4.80
C ALA A 118 -5.46 -6.24 -4.83
N GLY A 119 -5.45 -5.22 -5.69
CA GLY A 119 -6.59 -4.33 -5.93
C GLY A 119 -6.72 -3.15 -4.95
N THR A 120 -5.72 -2.88 -4.11
CA THR A 120 -5.78 -1.75 -3.17
C THR A 120 -5.37 -0.46 -3.88
N TYR A 121 -6.34 0.37 -4.27
CA TYR A 121 -6.06 1.65 -4.94
C TYR A 121 -5.67 2.74 -3.93
N GLY A 122 -4.38 2.80 -3.60
CA GLY A 122 -3.80 3.78 -2.69
C GLY A 122 -4.20 3.57 -1.23
N LEU A 123 -3.42 4.18 -0.33
CA LEU A 123 -3.55 4.11 1.13
C LEU A 123 -3.34 2.68 1.71
N PRO A 124 -2.35 2.40 2.57
CA PRO A 124 -2.49 1.22 3.45
C PRO A 124 -3.75 1.37 4.32
N PRO A 125 -4.26 0.28 4.93
CA PRO A 125 -5.34 0.39 5.92
C PRO A 125 -5.04 1.31 7.12
N ASP A 126 -3.78 1.75 7.28
CA ASP A 126 -3.25 2.58 8.38
C ASP A 126 -2.52 3.87 7.91
N GLY A 127 -2.64 4.33 6.66
CA GLY A 127 -1.90 5.53 6.20
C GLY A 127 -2.25 5.99 4.78
N PRO A 128 -1.73 7.12 4.26
CA PRO A 128 -2.25 7.67 2.99
C PRO A 128 -1.54 7.27 1.69
N ARG A 129 -0.44 6.49 1.66
CA ARG A 129 0.29 6.17 0.40
C ARG A 129 0.93 4.78 0.35
N LEU A 130 0.30 3.81 -0.33
CA LEU A 130 1.02 2.75 -1.07
C LEU A 130 0.91 3.11 -2.55
N PHE A 131 2.02 3.06 -3.30
CA PHE A 131 2.07 3.48 -4.70
C PHE A 131 1.73 2.38 -5.71
N PHE A 132 1.48 1.15 -5.25
CA PHE A 132 1.31 -0.02 -6.10
C PHE A 132 -0.09 -0.61 -5.93
N TYR A 133 -0.75 -0.93 -7.05
CA TYR A 133 -2.08 -1.57 -7.09
C TYR A 133 -2.02 -3.04 -6.62
N ASP A 134 -0.92 -3.71 -6.94
CA ASP A 134 -0.48 -4.98 -6.39
C ASP A 134 0.83 -4.74 -5.64
N VAL A 135 0.74 -4.25 -4.40
CA VAL A 135 1.93 -4.03 -3.55
C VAL A 135 2.58 -5.38 -3.30
N PRO A 136 3.86 -5.62 -3.66
CA PRO A 136 4.56 -6.84 -3.24
C PRO A 136 4.67 -6.91 -1.71
N ASP A 137 4.95 -8.09 -1.16
CA ASP A 137 5.18 -8.25 0.28
C ASP A 137 6.25 -7.25 0.76
N TYR A 138 5.87 -6.37 1.71
CA TYR A 138 6.69 -5.25 2.15
C TYR A 138 6.95 -5.30 3.66
N ILE A 139 8.05 -4.70 4.10
CA ILE A 139 8.34 -4.58 5.54
C ILE A 139 7.71 -3.30 6.06
N LYS A 140 6.97 -3.40 7.15
CA LYS A 140 6.45 -2.26 7.91
C LYS A 140 7.03 -2.26 9.31
N PHE A 141 7.47 -1.10 9.77
CA PHE A 141 7.69 -0.80 11.19
C PHE A 141 6.61 0.19 11.61
N ASP A 142 5.73 -0.23 12.51
CA ASP A 142 4.81 0.64 13.22
C ASP A 142 5.57 1.32 14.36
N LEU A 143 5.53 2.66 14.38
CA LEU A 143 6.31 3.50 15.29
C LEU A 143 5.36 4.18 16.26
N GLN A 144 5.44 3.86 17.55
CA GLN A 144 4.66 4.56 18.56
C GLN A 144 5.37 5.85 18.94
N ALA A 145 4.92 6.98 18.37
CA ALA A 145 5.41 8.31 18.73
C ALA A 145 5.30 8.55 20.24
N ALA A 146 6.34 9.14 20.83
CA ALA A 146 6.36 9.41 22.26
C ALA A 146 5.52 10.64 22.61
N GLY A 147 4.61 10.50 23.58
CA GLY A 147 3.79 11.60 24.10
C GLY A 147 2.43 11.79 23.43
N ASP A 148 2.12 11.03 22.37
CA ASP A 148 0.92 11.22 21.54
C ASP A 148 -0.10 10.07 21.69
N PRO A 149 -1.36 10.33 22.09
CA PRO A 149 -2.43 9.33 22.14
C PRO A 149 -3.12 9.15 20.77
N ALA A 150 -2.61 8.22 19.95
CA ALA A 150 -3.29 7.64 18.78
C ALA A 150 -3.83 8.67 17.75
N THR A 151 -2.92 9.21 16.94
CA THR A 151 -3.22 10.03 15.76
C THR A 151 -4.12 9.31 14.74
N THR A 152 -4.83 10.09 13.91
CA THR A 152 -5.67 9.57 12.81
C THR A 152 -4.89 8.64 11.86
N TRP A 153 -3.60 8.93 11.63
CA TRP A 153 -2.69 8.02 10.97
C TRP A 153 -1.45 7.77 11.85
N PRO A 154 -1.15 6.52 12.23
CA PRO A 154 0.03 6.21 13.03
C PRO A 154 1.32 6.45 12.25
N ALA A 155 2.40 6.78 12.97
CA ALA A 155 3.72 6.84 12.38
C ALA A 155 4.18 5.44 11.94
N HIS A 156 4.74 5.34 10.73
CA HIS A 156 5.30 4.08 10.24
C HIS A 156 6.37 4.29 9.18
N LEU A 157 7.31 3.35 9.13
CA LEU A 157 8.29 3.18 8.06
C LEU A 157 7.93 1.95 7.22
N ALA A 158 7.79 2.10 5.92
CA ALA A 158 7.55 1.03 4.96
C ALA A 158 8.71 0.89 3.96
N ILE A 159 9.19 -0.33 3.77
CA ILE A 159 10.21 -0.70 2.79
C ILE A 159 9.56 -1.57 1.71
N GLN A 160 9.29 -0.96 0.55
CA GLN A 160 8.51 -1.56 -0.53
C GLN A 160 9.42 -1.99 -1.68
N PRO A 161 9.31 -3.23 -2.19
CA PRO A 161 10.00 -3.61 -3.42
C PRO A 161 9.57 -2.71 -4.59
N TYR A 162 10.53 -2.03 -5.22
CA TYR A 162 10.30 -1.16 -6.38
C TYR A 162 10.69 -1.84 -7.69
N THR A 163 11.83 -2.53 -7.74
CA THR A 163 12.25 -3.34 -8.90
C THR A 163 12.52 -4.79 -8.54
N ASN A 164 12.30 -5.67 -9.51
CA ASN A 164 12.67 -7.08 -9.41
C ASN A 164 14.18 -7.29 -9.64
N ALA A 165 14.67 -8.53 -9.55
CA ALA A 165 16.10 -8.85 -9.71
C ALA A 165 16.67 -8.50 -11.10
N GLU A 166 15.81 -8.42 -12.13
CA GLU A 166 16.18 -8.00 -13.48
C GLU A 166 16.08 -6.47 -13.70
N GLY A 167 15.70 -5.70 -12.68
CA GLY A 167 15.57 -4.24 -12.73
C GLY A 167 14.24 -3.73 -13.30
N ASN A 168 13.25 -4.60 -13.53
CA ASN A 168 11.91 -4.20 -13.97
C ASN A 168 11.11 -3.66 -12.77
N VAL A 169 10.45 -2.51 -12.95
CA VAL A 169 9.57 -1.92 -11.94
C VAL A 169 8.36 -2.83 -11.69
N TYR A 170 7.99 -3.02 -10.42
CA TYR A 170 6.72 -3.65 -10.06
C TYR A 170 5.56 -2.72 -10.41
N SER A 171 4.97 -2.88 -11.60
CA SER A 171 3.75 -2.19 -12.02
C SER A 171 2.57 -3.16 -12.08
N GLY A 172 1.55 -2.94 -11.25
CA GLY A 172 0.25 -3.62 -11.36
C GLY A 172 -0.69 -2.86 -12.30
N TYR A 173 -1.37 -3.60 -13.19
CA TYR A 173 -2.40 -3.17 -14.16
C TYR A 173 -2.09 -1.99 -15.11
N GLU A 174 -2.02 -2.29 -16.42
CA GLU A 174 -1.74 -1.33 -17.52
C GLU A 174 -2.82 -0.24 -17.74
N GLU A 175 -3.99 -0.33 -17.11
CA GLU A 175 -5.12 0.60 -17.36
C GLU A 175 -5.15 1.83 -16.44
N TRP A 176 -4.36 1.88 -15.35
CA TRP A 176 -4.41 2.94 -14.33
C TRP A 176 -3.02 3.44 -13.87
N ASP A 177 -2.18 3.78 -14.83
CA ASP A 177 -0.76 4.14 -14.72
C ASP A 177 -0.38 5.33 -13.80
N PHE A 178 -1.34 6.06 -13.22
CA PHE A 178 -1.12 7.39 -12.64
C PHE A 178 -0.10 7.44 -11.49
N GLU A 179 -0.28 6.65 -10.41
CA GLU A 179 0.68 6.69 -9.28
C GLU A 179 2.02 5.99 -9.62
N ARG A 180 2.04 5.05 -10.57
CA ARG A 180 3.28 4.49 -11.14
C ARG A 180 4.10 5.60 -11.82
N ASP A 181 3.45 6.39 -12.68
CA ASP A 181 4.11 7.46 -13.41
C ASP A 181 4.59 8.58 -12.48
N ARG A 182 3.86 8.86 -11.39
CA ARG A 182 4.32 9.77 -10.33
C ARG A 182 5.54 9.24 -9.58
N LEU A 183 5.54 7.95 -9.21
CA LEU A 183 6.68 7.33 -8.54
C LEU A 183 7.90 7.24 -9.46
N ALA A 184 7.71 6.96 -10.74
CA ALA A 184 8.75 6.97 -11.75
C ALA A 184 9.28 8.40 -12.03
N ALA A 185 8.41 9.41 -12.05
CA ALA A 185 8.81 10.82 -12.16
C ALA A 185 9.63 11.24 -10.93
N PHE A 186 9.24 10.84 -9.72
CA PHE A 186 10.02 11.09 -8.51
C PHE A 186 11.37 10.35 -8.49
N ALA A 187 11.41 9.10 -8.98
CA ALA A 187 12.65 8.35 -9.15
C ALA A 187 13.62 9.03 -10.15
N ALA A 188 13.08 9.72 -11.17
CA ALA A 188 13.84 10.50 -12.13
C ALA A 188 14.24 11.90 -11.61
N ASP A 189 13.41 12.51 -10.76
CA ASP A 189 13.62 13.85 -10.19
C ASP A 189 13.14 13.90 -8.72
N MET A 190 14.07 13.65 -7.79
CA MET A 190 13.84 13.74 -6.34
C MET A 190 13.84 15.18 -5.81
N SER A 191 13.56 16.19 -6.64
CA SER A 191 13.42 17.59 -6.18
C SER A 191 11.98 17.96 -5.77
N GLN A 192 10.98 17.18 -6.18
CA GLN A 192 9.56 17.47 -5.96
C GLN A 192 8.89 16.48 -4.99
N PRO A 193 8.11 16.94 -4.00
CA PRO A 193 7.31 16.06 -3.14
C PRO A 193 6.26 15.23 -3.88
N ILE A 194 5.94 14.03 -3.37
CA ILE A 194 4.86 13.17 -3.92
C ILE A 194 3.56 13.34 -3.11
N THR A 195 2.98 14.54 -3.17
CA THR A 195 1.77 14.97 -2.43
C THR A 195 0.49 14.19 -2.79
N ALA A 196 -0.61 14.41 -2.08
CA ALA A 196 -1.93 13.92 -2.50
C ALA A 196 -2.30 14.38 -3.93
N VAL A 197 -3.14 13.60 -4.63
CA VAL A 197 -3.53 13.89 -6.01
C VAL A 197 -4.26 15.24 -6.08
N GLY A 198 -3.66 16.21 -6.77
CA GLY A 198 -4.20 17.57 -6.87
C GLY A 198 -3.91 18.49 -5.69
N SER A 199 -3.10 18.09 -4.70
CA SER A 199 -2.60 18.98 -3.64
C SER A 199 -1.14 19.37 -3.85
N ASN A 200 -0.78 20.56 -3.37
CA ASN A 200 0.60 21.08 -3.37
C ASN A 200 1.03 21.39 -1.92
N ASN A 201 0.65 20.52 -0.98
CA ASN A 201 0.84 20.72 0.46
C ASN A 201 2.28 20.44 0.94
N GLY A 202 3.13 19.89 0.06
CA GLY A 202 4.52 19.52 0.35
C GLY A 202 5.41 20.74 0.57
N ILE A 203 5.62 21.11 1.83
CA ILE A 203 6.46 22.24 2.27
C ILE A 203 7.74 21.77 2.98
N GLN A 204 8.69 22.66 3.21
CA GLN A 204 10.01 22.33 3.80
C GLN A 204 10.73 21.14 3.14
N ALA A 205 10.59 21.02 1.81
CA ALA A 205 11.20 19.95 1.04
C ALA A 205 12.74 20.06 1.06
N ALA A 206 13.41 19.01 1.49
CA ALA A 206 14.87 18.93 1.56
C ALA A 206 15.38 17.53 1.13
N PRO A 207 16.49 17.45 0.36
CA PRO A 207 17.09 16.18 0.02
C PRO A 207 17.72 15.55 1.26
N LEU A 208 17.52 14.24 1.44
CA LEU A 208 18.03 13.49 2.58
C LEU A 208 18.60 12.15 2.13
N THR A 209 19.78 11.80 2.64
CA THR A 209 20.49 10.55 2.34
C THR A 209 20.50 9.63 3.55
N PHE A 210 20.35 8.34 3.31
CA PHE A 210 20.52 7.28 4.31
C PHE A 210 21.68 6.35 3.95
N SER A 211 22.03 5.41 4.83
CA SER A 211 23.26 4.60 4.75
C SER A 211 23.53 3.94 3.39
N ASN A 212 22.47 3.60 2.64
CA ASN A 212 22.58 3.03 1.30
C ASN A 212 21.53 3.55 0.30
N GLY A 213 21.12 4.82 0.41
CA GLY A 213 20.16 5.43 -0.52
C GLY A 213 19.90 6.91 -0.28
N SER A 214 18.91 7.44 -0.99
CA SER A 214 18.57 8.87 -0.98
C SER A 214 17.10 9.10 -1.27
N GLY A 215 16.59 10.25 -0.84
CA GLY A 215 15.23 10.68 -1.09
C GLY A 215 15.02 12.15 -0.79
N LEU A 216 13.75 12.52 -0.66
CA LEU A 216 13.28 13.84 -0.31
C LEU A 216 12.42 13.72 0.94
N ARG A 217 12.75 14.49 1.98
CA ARG A 217 11.86 14.73 3.12
C ARG A 217 11.11 16.03 2.94
N TYR A 218 9.89 16.10 3.45
CA TYR A 218 9.03 17.28 3.42
C TYR A 218 7.97 17.17 4.52
N LEU A 219 7.24 18.25 4.77
CA LEU A 219 6.00 18.20 5.54
C LEU A 219 4.81 18.13 4.58
N ASP A 220 3.86 17.25 4.86
CA ASP A 220 2.61 17.10 4.10
C ASP A 220 1.41 17.26 5.05
N ILE A 221 0.25 17.59 4.46
CA ILE A 221 -1.02 17.66 5.17
C ILE A 221 -1.86 16.49 4.67
N LEU A 222 -2.04 15.50 5.55
CA LEU A 222 -2.70 14.24 5.25
C LEU A 222 -4.19 14.31 5.67
N PRO A 223 -5.14 13.80 4.85
CA PRO A 223 -6.59 13.91 5.14
C PRO A 223 -6.99 13.35 6.52
N PRO A 224 -8.12 13.76 7.11
CA PRO A 224 -9.40 13.29 6.59
C PRO A 224 -10.33 14.41 6.10
N GLY A 225 -9.79 15.51 5.55
CA GLY A 225 -10.64 16.56 4.98
C GLY A 225 -10.02 17.46 3.91
N PRO A 226 -10.22 17.20 2.60
CA PRO A 226 -10.33 18.30 1.64
C PRO A 226 -11.58 19.13 2.01
N GLY A 227 -11.40 20.19 2.80
CA GLY A 227 -12.51 21.04 3.24
C GLY A 227 -12.30 21.92 4.47
N LEU A 228 -11.22 21.72 5.26
CA LEU A 228 -10.83 22.69 6.30
C LEU A 228 -10.03 23.85 5.67
N PRO A 229 -10.21 25.10 6.13
CA PRO A 229 -9.42 26.26 5.67
C PRO A 229 -8.07 26.40 6.38
N THR A 230 -7.89 25.63 7.45
CA THR A 230 -6.78 25.75 8.39
C THR A 230 -6.11 24.41 8.50
N VAL A 231 -4.79 24.44 8.59
CA VAL A 231 -3.98 23.29 8.96
C VAL A 231 -4.21 22.99 10.45
N THR A 232 -4.07 21.73 10.86
CA THR A 232 -4.15 21.29 12.26
C THR A 232 -2.95 20.42 12.61
N ASN A 233 -2.64 20.29 13.90
CA ASN A 233 -1.62 19.35 14.37
C ASN A 233 -2.02 17.88 14.16
N ASP A 234 -3.31 17.58 13.96
CA ASP A 234 -3.85 16.24 13.72
C ASP A 234 -3.62 15.75 12.27
N GLU A 235 -3.35 16.68 11.36
CA GLU A 235 -3.19 16.45 9.91
C GLU A 235 -1.77 16.74 9.38
N LEU A 236 -0.86 17.27 10.20
CA LEU A 236 0.50 17.62 9.80
C LEU A 236 1.51 16.47 10.03
N TYR A 237 2.20 16.06 8.97
CA TYR A 237 3.14 14.93 9.01
C TYR A 237 4.48 15.28 8.37
N TYR A 238 5.57 14.86 9.02
CA TYR A 238 6.85 14.64 8.34
C TYR A 238 6.72 13.42 7.44
N VAL A 239 7.08 13.57 6.17
CA VAL A 239 7.12 12.51 5.16
C VAL A 239 8.52 12.42 4.57
N PHE A 240 9.05 11.21 4.43
CA PHE A 240 10.24 10.94 3.63
C PHE A 240 9.92 9.87 2.57
N ASN A 241 10.18 10.22 1.32
CA ASN A 241 10.12 9.32 0.16
C ASN A 241 11.53 9.16 -0.38
N GLY A 242 12.00 7.94 -0.59
CA GLY A 242 13.33 7.70 -1.15
C GLY A 242 13.50 6.32 -1.77
N PHE A 243 14.68 6.08 -2.35
CA PHE A 243 15.05 4.79 -2.90
C PHE A 243 16.40 4.33 -2.37
N THR A 244 16.58 3.01 -2.28
CA THR A 244 17.92 2.41 -2.14
C THR A 244 18.76 2.69 -3.39
N ALA A 245 20.08 2.79 -3.22
CA ALA A 245 21.01 3.13 -4.30
C ALA A 245 21.12 2.06 -5.41
N ASP A 246 20.56 0.86 -5.19
CA ASP A 246 20.40 -0.19 -6.19
C ASP A 246 19.03 -0.17 -6.90
N ASN A 247 18.18 0.83 -6.58
CA ASN A 247 16.78 0.96 -7.00
C ASN A 247 15.89 -0.26 -6.73
N ARG A 248 16.28 -1.18 -5.83
CA ARG A 248 15.46 -2.36 -5.49
C ARG A 248 14.27 -2.00 -4.59
N TYR A 249 14.41 -0.99 -3.73
CA TYR A 249 13.41 -0.63 -2.74
C TYR A 249 13.05 0.86 -2.78
N PHE A 250 11.75 1.12 -2.72
CA PHE A 250 11.20 2.41 -2.32
C PHE A 250 11.03 2.44 -0.79
N VAL A 251 11.33 3.58 -0.18
CA VAL A 251 11.27 3.82 1.26
C VAL A 251 10.27 4.93 1.50
N TYR A 252 9.27 4.65 2.32
CA TYR A 252 8.27 5.60 2.79
C TYR A 252 8.32 5.68 4.32
N LEU A 253 8.45 6.89 4.87
CA LEU A 253 8.23 7.15 6.29
C LEU A 253 7.18 8.25 6.42
N GLN A 254 6.20 8.04 7.30
CA GLN A 254 5.37 9.10 7.84
C GLN A 254 5.52 9.19 9.36
N PHE A 255 5.54 10.41 9.90
CA PHE A 255 5.61 10.67 11.33
C PHE A 255 4.79 11.94 11.66
N PRO A 256 3.87 11.93 12.63
CA PRO A 256 3.10 13.12 12.97
C PRO A 256 4.02 14.17 13.57
N VAL A 257 3.84 15.43 13.17
CA VAL A 257 4.58 16.56 13.76
C VAL A 257 3.62 17.68 14.06
N SER A 258 3.85 18.35 15.18
CA SER A 258 3.06 19.50 15.62
C SER A 258 3.86 20.79 15.54
N HIS A 259 3.16 21.93 15.42
CA HIS A 259 3.74 23.27 15.48
C HIS A 259 2.97 24.11 16.52
N PRO A 260 3.63 24.90 17.38
CA PRO A 260 2.97 25.61 18.49
C PRO A 260 1.92 26.64 18.07
N ASP A 261 2.00 27.14 16.83
CA ASP A 261 1.04 28.09 16.27
C ASP A 261 -0.19 27.41 15.61
N LEU A 262 -0.17 26.07 15.46
CA LEU A 262 -1.29 25.32 14.88
C LEU A 262 -2.29 24.90 15.97
N PRO A 263 -3.60 24.96 15.69
CA PRO A 263 -4.62 24.39 16.57
C PRO A 263 -4.60 22.85 16.51
N SER A 264 -5.14 22.20 17.54
CA SER A 264 -5.67 20.84 17.38
C SER A 264 -7.07 20.88 16.78
N LEU A 265 -7.48 19.82 16.09
CA LEU A 265 -8.80 19.67 15.47
C LEU A 265 -9.94 19.86 16.49
N ASP A 266 -9.79 19.27 17.69
CA ASP A 266 -10.71 19.43 18.83
C ASP A 266 -10.83 20.86 19.36
N SER A 267 -9.91 21.76 19.00
CA SER A 267 -9.91 23.17 19.40
C SER A 267 -10.54 24.13 18.38
N ILE A 268 -10.95 23.63 17.20
CA ILE A 268 -11.57 24.45 16.16
C ILE A 268 -13.00 24.85 16.53
N ASP A 269 -13.26 26.16 16.55
CA ASP A 269 -14.61 26.73 16.57
C ASP A 269 -15.16 26.82 15.13
N PHE A 270 -15.87 25.78 14.70
CA PHE A 270 -16.48 25.70 13.38
C PHE A 270 -17.57 26.77 13.12
N GLU A 271 -18.22 27.31 14.16
CA GLU A 271 -19.23 28.36 14.02
C GLU A 271 -18.56 29.72 13.74
N ALA A 272 -17.48 30.04 14.47
CA ALA A 272 -16.65 31.21 14.18
C ALA A 272 -16.00 31.12 12.79
N LEU A 273 -15.60 29.92 12.37
CA LEU A 273 -14.97 29.67 11.08
C LEU A 273 -15.94 29.86 9.90
N ASP A 274 -17.16 29.33 9.99
CA ASP A 274 -18.21 29.61 8.98
C ASP A 274 -18.56 31.10 8.96
N ALA A 275 -18.67 31.77 10.12
CA ALA A 275 -18.90 33.21 10.16
C ALA A 275 -17.78 34.02 9.46
N GLN A 276 -16.52 33.57 9.55
CA GLN A 276 -15.38 34.19 8.87
C GLN A 276 -15.44 34.02 7.34
N TYR A 277 -15.97 32.88 6.85
CA TYR A 277 -16.26 32.67 5.43
C TYR A 277 -17.43 33.53 4.93
N GLN A 278 -18.55 33.56 5.67
CA GLN A 278 -19.72 34.38 5.31
C GLN A 278 -19.39 35.88 5.31
N ALA A 279 -18.33 36.30 6.03
CA ALA A 279 -17.78 37.66 5.97
C ALA A 279 -16.94 37.96 4.71
N GLY A 280 -16.73 36.96 3.83
CA GLY A 280 -16.01 37.11 2.56
C GLY A 280 -14.52 36.79 2.60
N THR A 281 -14.06 36.05 3.63
CA THR A 281 -12.68 35.55 3.68
C THR A 281 -12.54 34.32 2.80
N ASP A 282 -11.58 34.32 1.87
CA ASP A 282 -11.33 33.21 0.96
C ASP A 282 -10.60 32.04 1.69
N PRO A 283 -11.17 30.82 1.73
CA PRO A 283 -10.54 29.66 2.37
C PRO A 283 -9.19 29.29 1.76
N GLU A 284 -9.06 29.38 0.44
CA GLU A 284 -7.84 28.99 -0.29
C GLU A 284 -6.67 29.93 0.06
N THR A 285 -6.94 31.23 0.15
CA THR A 285 -5.97 32.24 0.58
C THR A 285 -5.48 32.00 2.01
N LEU A 286 -6.38 31.74 2.97
CA LEU A 286 -5.98 31.45 4.36
C LEU A 286 -5.08 30.22 4.46
N PHE A 287 -5.46 29.14 3.77
CA PHE A 287 -4.69 27.89 3.75
C PHE A 287 -3.32 28.09 3.11
N ALA A 288 -3.23 28.88 2.03
CA ALA A 288 -1.98 29.21 1.36
C ALA A 288 -1.06 30.13 2.21
N GLU A 289 -1.61 31.09 2.94
CA GLU A 289 -0.85 31.93 3.90
C GLU A 289 -0.27 31.09 5.03
N GLU A 290 -1.04 30.13 5.55
CA GLU A 290 -0.60 29.22 6.61
C GLU A 290 0.46 28.22 6.12
N LEU A 291 0.29 27.64 4.93
CA LEU A 291 1.34 26.84 4.28
C LEU A 291 2.63 27.62 4.05
N ALA A 292 2.56 28.88 3.60
CA ALA A 292 3.73 29.72 3.41
C ALA A 292 4.46 29.99 4.74
N ARG A 293 3.69 30.29 5.79
CA ARG A 293 4.20 30.51 7.15
C ARG A 293 4.90 29.27 7.72
N LEU A 294 4.31 28.10 7.56
CA LEU A 294 4.92 26.82 7.96
C LEU A 294 6.15 26.47 7.11
N SER A 295 6.18 26.85 5.83
CA SER A 295 7.32 26.62 4.94
C SER A 295 8.56 27.44 5.34
N GLU A 296 8.38 28.61 5.96
CA GLU A 296 9.45 29.49 6.45
C GLU A 296 9.82 29.25 7.94
N ALA A 297 9.10 28.37 8.66
CA ALA A 297 9.34 28.10 10.07
C ALA A 297 10.67 27.37 10.33
N ASP A 298 11.33 27.67 11.46
CA ASP A 298 12.56 26.97 11.86
C ASP A 298 12.32 25.46 12.07
N ALA A 299 13.20 24.61 11.55
CA ALA A 299 13.08 23.14 11.71
C ALA A 299 12.99 22.66 13.17
N SER A 300 13.45 23.47 14.13
CA SER A 300 13.39 23.22 15.57
C SER A 300 12.15 23.78 16.28
N SER A 301 11.23 24.48 15.59
CA SER A 301 9.94 24.90 16.17
C SER A 301 8.88 23.79 16.13
N PHE A 302 9.09 22.78 15.28
CA PHE A 302 8.26 21.58 15.22
C PHE A 302 8.52 20.66 16.41
N THR A 303 7.51 19.90 16.80
CA THR A 303 7.62 18.84 17.83
C THR A 303 7.10 17.52 17.24
N PRO A 304 7.96 16.50 17.09
CA PRO A 304 9.43 16.52 17.29
C PRO A 304 10.17 17.47 16.32
N PRO A 305 11.38 17.95 16.67
CA PRO A 305 12.24 18.70 15.76
C PRO A 305 12.57 17.91 14.48
N LEU A 306 12.55 18.58 13.32
CA LEU A 306 12.70 17.88 12.04
C LEU A 306 14.11 17.30 11.85
N ASP A 307 15.13 17.90 12.47
CA ASP A 307 16.51 17.40 12.43
C ASP A 307 16.71 16.09 13.23
N GLN A 308 15.87 15.83 14.24
CA GLN A 308 15.84 14.56 14.96
C GLN A 308 15.27 13.43 14.06
N LEU A 309 14.24 13.74 13.26
CA LEU A 309 13.66 12.83 12.27
C LEU A 309 14.61 12.63 11.07
N ASP A 310 15.22 13.69 10.56
CA ASP A 310 16.26 13.63 9.53
C ASP A 310 17.42 12.71 9.99
N SER A 311 17.83 12.85 11.26
CA SER A 311 18.87 12.00 11.87
C SER A 311 18.47 10.53 11.92
N MET A 312 17.25 10.20 12.34
CA MET A 312 16.73 8.82 12.34
C MET A 312 16.80 8.21 10.93
N VAL A 313 16.24 8.90 9.94
CA VAL A 313 16.24 8.44 8.54
C VAL A 313 17.67 8.29 8.01
N SER A 314 18.59 9.19 8.35
CA SER A 314 19.99 9.12 7.88
C SER A 314 20.70 7.81 8.27
N THR A 315 20.28 7.19 9.37
CA THR A 315 20.83 5.91 9.84
C THR A 315 20.22 4.67 9.19
N LEU A 316 19.11 4.83 8.45
CA LEU A 316 18.42 3.71 7.81
C LEU A 316 19.38 2.93 6.90
N PHE A 317 19.30 1.61 6.97
CA PHE A 317 19.97 0.67 6.08
C PHE A 317 18.96 -0.39 5.63
N VAL A 318 18.87 -0.59 4.32
CA VAL A 318 17.97 -1.56 3.68
C VAL A 318 18.81 -2.52 2.83
N PRO A 319 19.05 -3.77 3.27
CA PRO A 319 19.83 -4.72 2.48
C PRO A 319 19.08 -5.12 1.21
N ALA A 320 19.84 -5.43 0.15
CA ALA A 320 19.29 -5.88 -1.13
C ALA A 320 18.37 -7.13 -1.00
N GLU A 321 18.54 -7.93 0.06
CA GLU A 321 17.78 -9.16 0.32
C GLU A 321 16.65 -8.98 1.35
N ALA A 322 16.25 -7.74 1.68
CA ALA A 322 15.26 -7.47 2.74
C ALA A 322 13.93 -8.22 2.56
N SER A 323 13.47 -8.41 1.33
CA SER A 323 12.17 -9.05 0.99
C SER A 323 12.29 -10.44 0.36
N THR A 324 13.33 -11.22 0.64
CA THR A 324 13.48 -12.58 0.06
C THR A 324 12.45 -13.61 0.56
N VAL A 325 11.54 -13.23 1.46
CA VAL A 325 10.47 -14.10 2.00
C VAL A 325 9.12 -13.63 1.47
N SER A 326 8.93 -13.66 0.14
CA SER A 326 7.59 -13.60 -0.43
C SER A 326 6.92 -14.96 -0.25
N SER A 327 6.06 -15.07 0.77
CA SER A 327 5.42 -16.34 1.16
C SER A 327 4.07 -16.57 0.49
N ILE A 328 3.58 -15.60 -0.30
CA ILE A 328 2.42 -15.81 -1.16
C ILE A 328 2.93 -16.35 -2.51
N PRO A 329 2.52 -17.57 -2.95
CA PRO A 329 2.75 -17.97 -4.32
C PRO A 329 2.03 -16.97 -5.24
N ARG A 330 2.73 -16.40 -6.22
CA ARG A 330 2.12 -15.53 -7.23
C ARG A 330 1.19 -16.37 -8.11
N VAL A 331 -0.06 -16.52 -7.67
CA VAL A 331 -1.09 -17.26 -8.40
C VAL A 331 -1.48 -16.46 -9.63
N ASP A 332 -1.25 -17.05 -10.80
CA ASP A 332 -1.74 -16.50 -12.06
C ASP A 332 -3.27 -16.63 -12.08
N LEU A 333 -3.96 -15.50 -11.88
CA LEU A 333 -5.42 -15.41 -11.84
C LEU A 333 -6.07 -15.82 -13.17
N THR A 334 -5.32 -15.91 -14.28
CA THR A 334 -5.83 -16.44 -15.54
C THR A 334 -5.89 -17.98 -15.57
N THR A 335 -5.30 -18.65 -14.58
CA THR A 335 -5.20 -20.11 -14.49
C THR A 335 -5.90 -20.74 -13.29
N CYS A 336 -6.43 -19.93 -12.36
CA CYS A 336 -7.14 -20.41 -11.17
C CYS A 336 -8.66 -20.24 -11.30
N THR A 337 -9.40 -21.09 -10.58
CA THR A 337 -10.86 -21.04 -10.45
C THR A 337 -11.24 -20.44 -9.10
N PRO A 338 -11.92 -19.28 -9.05
CA PRO A 338 -12.47 -18.74 -7.81
C PRO A 338 -13.73 -19.51 -7.38
N ASP A 339 -13.85 -19.84 -6.10
CA ASP A 339 -15.06 -20.46 -5.54
C ASP A 339 -15.18 -20.16 -4.03
N VAL A 340 -16.41 -20.13 -3.51
CA VAL A 340 -16.73 -19.86 -2.10
C VAL A 340 -17.92 -20.69 -1.63
N SER A 341 -17.78 -21.34 -0.48
CA SER A 341 -18.91 -21.96 0.20
C SER A 341 -19.28 -21.21 1.48
N PHE A 342 -20.59 -21.08 1.72
CA PHE A 342 -21.12 -20.62 2.99
C PHE A 342 -20.91 -21.68 4.08
N VAL A 343 -20.45 -21.25 5.26
CA VAL A 343 -20.25 -22.12 6.43
C VAL A 343 -21.33 -21.88 7.48
N GLU A 344 -21.45 -20.66 8.00
CA GLU A 344 -22.43 -20.32 9.04
C GLU A 344 -22.73 -18.82 9.15
N ASP A 345 -23.88 -18.48 9.73
CA ASP A 345 -24.20 -17.12 10.18
C ASP A 345 -23.52 -16.83 11.52
N ILE A 346 -22.55 -15.90 11.54
CA ILE A 346 -21.87 -15.47 12.77
C ILE A 346 -22.70 -14.44 13.53
N THR A 347 -23.43 -13.57 12.82
CA THR A 347 -24.42 -12.67 13.43
C THR A 347 -25.74 -12.71 12.68
N ILE A 348 -26.82 -12.32 13.38
CA ILE A 348 -28.19 -12.18 12.87
C ILE A 348 -28.63 -13.40 12.01
N PRO A 349 -28.75 -14.61 12.60
CA PRO A 349 -29.19 -15.79 11.86
C PRO A 349 -30.55 -15.62 11.18
N ASP A 350 -30.82 -16.40 10.15
CA ASP A 350 -32.10 -16.37 9.43
C ASP A 350 -33.33 -16.41 10.37
N GLY A 351 -34.28 -15.49 10.12
CA GLY A 351 -35.47 -15.31 10.96
C GLY A 351 -35.27 -14.44 12.22
N SER A 352 -34.07 -13.91 12.46
CA SER A 352 -33.83 -12.94 13.55
C SER A 352 -34.70 -11.68 13.39
N PRO A 353 -35.36 -11.20 14.46
CA PRO A 353 -36.09 -9.94 14.42
C PRO A 353 -35.10 -8.76 14.37
N VAL A 354 -35.32 -7.84 13.44
CA VAL A 354 -34.60 -6.56 13.34
C VAL A 354 -35.64 -5.44 13.25
N GLU A 355 -35.53 -4.43 14.12
CA GLU A 355 -36.44 -3.28 14.11
C GLU A 355 -36.24 -2.43 12.83
N PRO A 356 -37.28 -1.80 12.25
CA PRO A 356 -37.15 -1.02 11.01
C PRO A 356 -36.19 0.18 11.13
N ASN A 357 -35.43 0.47 10.06
CA ASN A 357 -34.39 1.52 10.01
C ASN A 357 -33.23 1.35 11.00
N THR A 358 -32.99 0.13 11.50
CA THR A 358 -31.87 -0.17 12.40
C THR A 358 -30.62 -0.48 11.57
N VAL A 359 -29.50 0.15 11.91
CA VAL A 359 -28.18 -0.24 11.38
C VAL A 359 -27.66 -1.43 12.19
N PHE A 360 -27.24 -2.49 11.51
CA PHE A 360 -26.69 -3.70 12.14
C PHE A 360 -25.56 -4.29 11.30
N THR A 361 -24.62 -4.99 11.94
CA THR A 361 -23.55 -5.71 11.23
C THR A 361 -23.96 -7.16 11.06
N LYS A 362 -24.11 -7.59 9.80
CA LYS A 362 -24.32 -8.97 9.41
C LYS A 362 -22.97 -9.59 9.08
N THR A 363 -22.63 -10.69 9.75
CA THR A 363 -21.37 -11.42 9.54
C THR A 363 -21.68 -12.85 9.15
N TRP A 364 -21.10 -13.30 8.05
CA TRP A 364 -21.12 -14.69 7.61
C TRP A 364 -19.71 -15.26 7.70
N ARG A 365 -19.60 -16.54 8.06
CA ARG A 365 -18.38 -17.32 7.82
C ARG A 365 -18.49 -18.03 6.49
N ILE A 366 -17.46 -17.91 5.67
CA ILE A 366 -17.32 -18.59 4.39
C ILE A 366 -15.98 -19.32 4.34
N ILE A 367 -15.86 -20.29 3.44
CA ILE A 367 -14.61 -21.01 3.14
C ILE A 367 -14.22 -20.76 1.68
N ASN A 368 -12.92 -20.62 1.43
CA ASN A 368 -12.37 -20.59 0.08
C ASN A 368 -12.30 -22.03 -0.48
N ASP A 369 -13.36 -22.49 -1.14
CA ASP A 369 -13.35 -23.78 -1.85
C ASP A 369 -12.71 -23.70 -3.24
N GLY A 370 -12.23 -22.51 -3.63
CA GLY A 370 -11.57 -22.27 -4.91
C GLY A 370 -10.13 -22.77 -4.97
N THR A 371 -9.46 -22.39 -6.05
CA THR A 371 -8.01 -22.57 -6.27
C THR A 371 -7.26 -21.25 -6.35
N CYS A 372 -7.98 -20.13 -6.39
CA CYS A 372 -7.43 -18.79 -6.21
C CYS A 372 -7.41 -18.42 -4.71
N PRO A 373 -6.42 -17.67 -4.21
CA PRO A 373 -6.59 -16.87 -3.00
C PRO A 373 -7.78 -15.91 -3.19
N ILE A 374 -8.62 -15.81 -2.18
CA ILE A 374 -9.63 -14.75 -2.12
C ILE A 374 -8.97 -13.51 -1.56
N THR A 375 -9.10 -12.40 -2.28
CA THR A 375 -8.48 -11.11 -1.97
C THR A 375 -9.56 -10.02 -1.86
N ALA A 376 -9.14 -8.78 -1.57
CA ALA A 376 -10.04 -7.63 -1.59
C ALA A 376 -10.66 -7.32 -2.97
N ALA A 377 -10.16 -7.94 -4.05
CA ALA A 377 -10.75 -7.84 -5.40
C ALA A 377 -12.10 -8.60 -5.54
N PHE A 378 -12.50 -9.39 -4.54
CA PHE A 378 -13.82 -10.02 -4.51
C PHE A 378 -14.87 -9.03 -4.00
N GLU A 379 -15.59 -8.41 -4.93
CA GLU A 379 -16.65 -7.44 -4.63
C GLU A 379 -17.89 -8.11 -4.03
N TYR A 380 -18.41 -7.55 -2.93
CA TYR A 380 -19.74 -7.91 -2.43
C TYR A 380 -20.81 -7.28 -3.32
N PHE A 381 -21.47 -8.09 -4.14
CA PHE A 381 -22.63 -7.66 -4.92
C PHE A 381 -23.95 -8.10 -4.26
N PRO A 382 -24.82 -7.17 -3.80
CA PRO A 382 -26.12 -7.54 -3.25
C PRO A 382 -27.05 -8.07 -4.35
N VAL A 383 -27.49 -9.32 -4.22
CA VAL A 383 -28.38 -9.99 -5.19
C VAL A 383 -29.83 -9.99 -4.69
N GLY A 384 -30.73 -9.41 -5.49
CA GLY A 384 -32.17 -9.41 -5.26
C GLY A 384 -32.73 -8.09 -4.72
N GLU A 385 -34.06 -7.93 -4.76
CA GLU A 385 -34.76 -6.79 -4.17
C GLU A 385 -35.06 -7.09 -2.70
N SER A 386 -34.50 -6.29 -1.79
CA SER A 386 -34.68 -6.42 -0.33
C SER A 386 -34.93 -5.06 0.31
N ALA A 387 -35.68 -5.04 1.42
CA ALA A 387 -35.79 -3.86 2.28
C ALA A 387 -34.44 -3.55 2.98
N ILE A 388 -33.67 -4.60 3.23
CA ILE A 388 -32.34 -4.53 3.84
C ILE A 388 -31.32 -4.17 2.76
N ARG A 389 -30.54 -3.11 2.99
CA ARG A 389 -29.55 -2.57 2.05
C ARG A 389 -28.22 -2.27 2.74
N PRO A 390 -27.08 -2.23 2.01
CA PRO A 390 -25.81 -1.80 2.57
C PRO A 390 -25.91 -0.39 3.19
N HIS A 391 -25.41 -0.25 4.41
CA HIS A 391 -25.20 1.04 5.06
C HIS A 391 -23.84 1.66 4.66
N SER A 392 -22.89 0.81 4.29
CA SER A 392 -21.64 1.17 3.62
C SER A 392 -21.33 0.14 2.53
N TYR A 393 -20.70 0.59 1.44
CA TYR A 393 -20.22 -0.27 0.35
C TYR A 393 -18.75 -0.66 0.50
N ASN A 394 -18.03 -0.09 1.47
CA ASN A 394 -16.64 -0.41 1.76
C ASN A 394 -16.56 -1.69 2.61
N ILE A 395 -16.77 -2.85 1.98
CA ILE A 395 -16.73 -4.16 2.63
C ILE A 395 -15.30 -4.68 2.66
N ARG A 396 -14.79 -5.00 3.85
CA ARG A 396 -13.47 -5.63 4.00
C ARG A 396 -13.59 -7.15 3.81
N VAL A 397 -12.97 -7.67 2.76
CA VAL A 397 -12.74 -9.12 2.57
C VAL A 397 -11.28 -9.41 2.91
N PRO A 398 -10.98 -10.24 3.93
CA PRO A 398 -9.60 -10.57 4.28
C PRO A 398 -8.98 -11.53 3.26
N LEU A 399 -7.66 -11.45 3.08
CA LEU A 399 -6.90 -12.44 2.30
C LEU A 399 -7.14 -13.84 2.90
N THR A 400 -7.62 -14.77 2.07
CA THR A 400 -7.97 -16.13 2.50
C THR A 400 -7.49 -17.13 1.45
N LEU A 401 -6.60 -18.05 1.82
CA LEU A 401 -6.04 -19.04 0.90
C LEU A 401 -7.02 -20.20 0.63
N PRO A 402 -6.86 -20.97 -0.47
CA PRO A 402 -7.64 -22.18 -0.71
C PRO A 402 -7.69 -23.13 0.49
N GLY A 403 -8.90 -23.48 0.93
CA GLY A 403 -9.18 -24.30 2.10
C GLY A 403 -9.26 -23.54 3.44
N GLU A 404 -9.00 -22.24 3.48
CA GLU A 404 -9.13 -21.42 4.70
C GLU A 404 -10.53 -20.80 4.85
N THR A 405 -10.95 -20.55 6.09
CA THR A 405 -12.21 -19.87 6.41
C THR A 405 -12.00 -18.40 6.76
N MET A 406 -12.98 -17.56 6.43
CA MET A 406 -13.00 -16.13 6.79
C MET A 406 -14.38 -15.69 7.29
N ASP A 407 -14.39 -14.61 8.06
CA ASP A 407 -15.61 -13.92 8.49
C ASP A 407 -15.77 -12.63 7.68
N VAL A 408 -16.84 -12.51 6.89
CA VAL A 408 -17.17 -11.32 6.09
C VAL A 408 -18.26 -10.53 6.80
N SER A 409 -17.94 -9.31 7.25
CA SER A 409 -18.86 -8.41 7.94
C SER A 409 -19.35 -7.27 7.05
N VAL A 410 -20.68 -7.17 6.89
CA VAL A 410 -21.34 -6.12 6.12
C VAL A 410 -22.25 -5.29 7.04
N PRO A 411 -22.07 -3.96 7.12
CA PRO A 411 -23.01 -3.08 7.80
C PRO A 411 -24.25 -2.88 6.91
N LEU A 412 -25.41 -3.26 7.41
CA LEU A 412 -26.71 -3.21 6.73
C LEU A 412 -27.67 -2.26 7.48
N VAL A 413 -28.70 -1.80 6.79
CA VAL A 413 -29.83 -1.08 7.38
C VAL A 413 -31.15 -1.67 6.89
N SER A 414 -32.10 -1.88 7.82
CA SER A 414 -33.44 -2.44 7.58
C SER A 414 -34.46 -1.45 7.01
#